data_AF-A0A940TB06-F1
#
_entry.id   AF-A0A940TB06-F1
#
_cell.length_a   1.000
_cell.length_b   1.000
_cell.length_c   1.000
_cell.angle_alpha   90.00
_cell.angle_beta   90.00
_cell.angle_gamma   90.00
#
_symmetry.space_group_name_H-M   'P 1'
#
loop_
_entity.id
_entity.type
_entity.pdbx_description
1 polymer ?
#
loop_
_entity_poly.entity_id
_entity_poly.type
_entity_poly.pdbx_seq_one_letter_code
_entity_poly.pdbx_strand_id
1 'polypeptide(L)'
;MKKIISVISAAVIAASMAVTVSAADYSSNPGYSLPPAKPSVSVNNNESNGEKPGTALSNPYEVMSKRDISVAVAKGEPVYASYETAQLKANAVALLAGRDGGTLTVVTKRYTAVIDGDSVTDAKDISLAVKMTKSTEQGAMILRTAQQGEFGCTVELHISAKYYSQCEIDLGSAHVYYVDENKNVVDMGAVEFDNDGNIVVSMNAGGKFIIM
;
A
#
# COMPACT_ATOMS: atom_id res chain seq x y z
N MET A 1 -50.26 -27.79 6.64
CA MET A 1 -49.01 -27.96 5.87
C MET A 1 -49.36 -28.15 4.39
N LYS A 2 -49.19 -27.10 3.58
CA LYS A 2 -49.36 -27.03 2.11
C LYS A 2 -48.34 -25.97 1.65
N LYS A 3 -47.20 -26.35 1.08
CA LYS A 3 -46.88 -26.64 -0.33
C LYS A 3 -46.44 -25.40 -1.13
N ILE A 4 -45.17 -25.49 -1.55
CA ILE A 4 -44.62 -25.18 -2.90
C ILE A 4 -44.15 -23.74 -3.20
N ILE A 5 -42.81 -23.65 -3.19
CA ILE A 5 -41.86 -22.94 -4.07
C ILE A 5 -42.49 -22.27 -5.31
N SER A 6 -42.20 -20.98 -5.51
CA SER A 6 -42.32 -20.32 -6.82
C SER A 6 -40.99 -19.68 -7.20
N VAL A 7 -40.30 -20.36 -8.10
CA VAL A 7 -39.24 -19.82 -8.97
C VAL A 7 -39.94 -19.02 -10.06
N ILE A 8 -39.57 -17.76 -10.25
CA ILE A 8 -39.83 -17.05 -11.51
C ILE A 8 -38.48 -16.67 -12.10
N SER A 9 -38.18 -17.36 -13.18
CA SER A 9 -37.07 -17.12 -14.08
C SER A 9 -37.36 -15.97 -15.03
N ALA A 10 -36.27 -15.37 -15.50
CA ALA A 10 -36.02 -14.95 -16.87
C ALA A 10 -36.28 -13.48 -17.28
N ALA A 11 -35.12 -12.85 -17.52
CA ALA A 11 -34.69 -12.31 -18.82
C ALA A 11 -35.13 -10.89 -19.20
N VAL A 12 -34.27 -10.30 -20.07
CA VAL A 12 -34.38 -9.08 -20.90
C VAL A 12 -33.33 -8.04 -20.46
N ILE A 13 -32.39 -7.53 -21.26
CA ILE A 13 -32.02 -7.67 -22.68
C ILE A 13 -30.54 -7.24 -22.77
N ALA A 14 -29.76 -7.94 -23.60
CA ALA A 14 -28.46 -7.50 -24.08
C ALA A 14 -28.60 -6.27 -24.99
N ALA A 15 -27.81 -5.23 -24.76
CA ALA A 15 -27.50 -4.22 -25.77
C ALA A 15 -25.98 -4.05 -25.86
N SER A 16 -25.42 -4.85 -26.75
CA SER A 16 -24.10 -4.71 -27.35
C SER A 16 -23.92 -3.31 -27.93
N MET A 17 -22.88 -2.59 -27.49
CA MET A 17 -22.20 -1.63 -28.36
C MET A 17 -20.74 -2.05 -28.46
N ALA A 18 -20.44 -2.68 -29.59
CA ALA A 18 -19.10 -2.92 -30.07
C ALA A 18 -18.44 -1.56 -30.33
N VAL A 19 -17.35 -1.26 -29.61
CA VAL A 19 -16.39 -0.27 -30.04
C VAL A 19 -15.14 -1.04 -30.47
N THR A 20 -15.01 -1.23 -31.76
CA THR A 20 -13.74 -1.58 -32.39
C THR A 20 -12.77 -0.42 -32.16
N VAL A 21 -11.87 -0.54 -31.18
CA VAL A 21 -10.66 0.28 -31.15
C VAL A 21 -9.60 -0.48 -31.92
N SER A 22 -9.37 -0.02 -33.16
CA SER A 22 -8.24 -0.46 -33.96
C SER A 22 -6.95 -0.27 -33.19
N ALA A 23 -6.11 -1.30 -33.19
CA ALA A 23 -4.71 -1.21 -32.78
C ALA A 23 -4.04 -0.12 -33.61
N ALA A 24 -3.82 1.05 -33.01
CA ALA A 24 -2.90 2.03 -33.56
C ALA A 24 -1.48 1.53 -33.26
N ASP A 25 -0.73 1.30 -34.33
CA ASP A 25 0.71 1.09 -34.35
C ASP A 25 1.43 2.03 -33.38
N TYR A 26 2.02 1.48 -32.32
CA TYR A 26 3.08 2.13 -31.55
C TYR A 26 4.43 1.50 -31.92
N SER A 27 4.71 1.31 -33.21
CA SER A 27 6.08 1.12 -33.68
C SER A 27 6.71 2.47 -34.01
N SER A 28 7.14 3.18 -32.98
CA SER A 28 8.08 4.29 -33.15
C SER A 28 8.95 4.39 -31.91
N ASN A 29 10.05 3.65 -31.98
CA ASN A 29 11.16 3.62 -31.03
C ASN A 29 11.82 5.01 -30.95
N PRO A 30 11.73 5.78 -29.84
CA PRO A 30 12.57 6.94 -29.65
C PRO A 30 13.89 6.45 -29.02
N GLY A 31 14.99 6.58 -29.76
CA GLY A 31 16.31 6.08 -29.37
C GLY A 31 16.75 6.58 -28.00
N TYR A 32 17.02 5.64 -27.08
CA TYR A 32 17.70 5.93 -25.82
C TYR A 32 19.20 6.18 -26.09
N SER A 33 19.61 7.45 -26.12
CA SER A 33 21.00 7.81 -25.88
C SER A 33 21.28 7.80 -24.39
N LEU A 34 22.18 6.92 -23.93
CA LEU A 34 22.72 6.91 -22.56
C LEU A 34 23.42 8.26 -22.28
N PRO A 35 23.13 8.94 -21.15
CA PRO A 35 23.92 10.11 -20.76
C PRO A 35 25.32 9.68 -20.28
N PRO A 36 26.35 10.51 -20.51
CA PRO A 36 27.75 10.14 -20.32
C PRO A 36 28.09 9.99 -18.83
N ALA A 37 28.88 8.96 -18.51
CA ALA A 37 29.49 8.81 -17.20
C ALA A 37 30.41 10.01 -16.90
N LYS A 38 30.21 10.67 -15.77
CA LYS A 38 31.12 11.72 -15.26
C LYS A 38 31.25 11.68 -13.74
N PRO A 39 32.35 12.25 -13.22
CA PRO A 39 33.35 11.52 -12.46
C PRO A 39 33.10 11.53 -10.95
N SER A 40 33.68 10.54 -10.27
CA SER A 40 33.89 10.50 -8.83
C SER A 40 34.63 11.74 -8.34
N VAL A 41 33.97 12.57 -7.53
CA VAL A 41 34.65 13.57 -6.69
C VAL A 41 34.07 13.50 -5.28
N SER A 42 35.00 13.30 -4.34
CA SER A 42 34.86 13.31 -2.89
C SER A 42 34.19 14.58 -2.35
N VAL A 43 33.18 14.43 -1.50
CA VAL A 43 32.50 15.52 -0.81
C VAL A 43 33.26 15.86 0.47
N ASN A 44 33.88 17.04 0.49
CA ASN A 44 34.18 17.78 1.72
C ASN A 44 33.00 18.73 1.99
N ASN A 45 32.51 18.72 3.22
CA ASN A 45 31.48 19.63 3.74
C ASN A 45 31.96 21.08 3.64
N ASN A 46 31.10 21.98 3.16
CA ASN A 46 30.96 23.31 3.75
C ASN A 46 29.64 23.98 3.37
N GLU A 47 29.10 24.72 4.33
CA GLU A 47 27.83 25.42 4.33
C GLU A 47 27.80 26.65 3.37
N SER A 48 26.57 27.01 2.97
CA SER A 48 26.03 28.39 2.96
C SER A 48 25.49 28.92 1.62
N ASN A 49 24.19 29.27 1.70
CA ASN A 49 23.44 30.33 1.03
C ASN A 49 23.26 30.35 -0.50
N GLY A 50 21.98 30.33 -0.89
CA GLY A 50 21.49 30.96 -2.11
C GLY A 50 20.65 30.03 -2.97
N GLU A 51 19.47 30.51 -3.36
CA GLU A 51 18.59 29.98 -4.41
C GLU A 51 17.70 28.76 -4.04
N LYS A 52 16.39 29.00 -4.18
CA LYS A 52 15.34 27.97 -4.20
C LYS A 52 15.68 26.89 -5.22
N PRO A 53 15.77 25.61 -4.83
CA PRO A 53 15.58 24.51 -5.75
C PRO A 53 14.11 24.07 -5.65
N GLY A 54 13.40 24.06 -6.78
CA GLY A 54 12.31 23.11 -6.94
C GLY A 54 12.91 21.72 -6.70
N THR A 55 12.56 21.11 -5.58
CA THR A 55 13.19 19.89 -5.10
C THR A 55 12.87 18.75 -6.06
N ALA A 56 13.88 18.39 -6.84
CA ALA A 56 13.96 17.10 -7.48
C ALA A 56 13.70 16.01 -6.43
N LEU A 57 12.72 15.16 -6.66
CA LEU A 57 12.39 13.98 -5.87
C LEU A 57 13.48 12.89 -6.04
N SER A 58 14.72 13.21 -5.71
CA SER A 58 15.89 12.38 -6.01
C SER A 58 16.64 11.89 -4.76
N ASN A 59 15.93 11.70 -3.64
CA ASN A 59 16.41 10.87 -2.53
C ASN A 59 15.40 9.72 -2.32
N PRO A 60 15.85 8.47 -2.08
CA PRO A 60 14.96 7.37 -1.76
C PRO A 60 14.39 7.63 -0.36
N TYR A 61 13.23 8.30 -0.33
CA TYR A 61 12.30 8.49 0.78
C TYR A 61 12.86 8.31 2.20
N GLU A 62 12.96 9.43 2.90
CA GLU A 62 13.50 9.56 4.25
C GLU A 62 12.75 8.72 5.30
N VAL A 63 13.44 8.42 6.39
CA VAL A 63 12.83 7.91 7.62
C VAL A 63 11.85 8.97 8.13
N MET A 64 10.61 8.58 8.43
CA MET A 64 9.58 9.51 8.89
C MET A 64 10.04 10.23 10.16
N SER A 65 10.32 11.53 10.06
CA SER A 65 10.69 12.33 11.23
C SER A 65 9.45 12.66 12.05
N LYS A 66 9.61 12.79 13.38
CA LYS A 66 8.50 13.15 14.29
C LYS A 66 7.83 14.47 13.90
N ARG A 67 8.59 15.42 13.35
CA ARG A 67 8.08 16.72 12.94
C ARG A 67 7.23 16.62 11.69
N ASP A 68 7.68 15.83 10.70
CA ASP A 68 6.93 15.65 9.45
C ASP A 68 5.60 14.95 9.71
N ILE A 69 5.59 13.93 10.58
CA ILE A 69 4.36 13.25 10.99
C ILE A 69 3.42 14.23 11.70
N SER A 70 3.91 15.02 12.66
CA SER A 70 3.06 15.99 13.36
C SER A 70 2.43 17.02 12.43
N VAL A 71 3.18 17.50 11.43
CA VAL A 71 2.65 18.45 10.43
C VAL A 71 1.65 17.77 9.50
N ALA A 72 1.95 16.55 9.05
CA ALA A 72 1.07 15.75 8.21
C ALA A 72 -0.27 15.49 8.88
N VAL A 73 -0.27 15.04 10.13
CA VAL A 73 -1.48 14.78 10.91
C VAL A 73 -2.30 16.06 11.09
N ALA A 74 -1.66 17.16 11.47
CA ALA A 74 -2.36 18.43 11.70
C ALA A 74 -3.00 19.01 10.42
N LYS A 75 -2.57 18.57 9.24
CA LYS A 75 -3.05 19.07 7.94
C LYS A 75 -3.75 18.02 7.07
N GLY A 76 -3.77 16.76 7.49
CA GLY A 76 -4.25 15.64 6.67
C GLY A 76 -3.39 15.36 5.43
N GLU A 77 -2.10 15.69 5.46
CA GLU A 77 -1.20 15.54 4.30
C GLU A 77 -0.48 14.18 4.29
N PRO A 78 -0.21 13.58 3.12
CA PRO A 78 0.52 12.31 3.06
C PRO A 78 2.01 12.49 3.37
N VAL A 79 2.59 11.50 4.07
CA VAL A 79 4.03 11.37 4.30
C VAL A 79 4.60 10.35 3.33
N TYR A 80 5.69 10.71 2.64
CA TYR A 80 6.32 9.82 1.65
C TYR A 80 7.52 9.10 2.25
N ALA A 81 7.51 7.76 2.24
CA ALA A 81 8.50 6.91 2.91
C ALA A 81 9.02 5.75 2.04
N SER A 82 10.19 5.22 2.38
CA SER A 82 10.73 4.03 1.74
C SER A 82 10.04 2.80 2.32
N TYR A 83 9.63 1.86 1.46
CA TYR A 83 8.98 0.62 1.90
C TYR A 83 9.92 -0.27 2.74
N GLU A 84 11.23 -0.03 2.72
CA GLU A 84 12.23 -0.79 3.48
C GLU A 84 12.45 -0.25 4.89
N THR A 85 12.15 1.04 5.11
CA THR A 85 12.50 1.75 6.35
C THR A 85 11.33 2.53 6.96
N ALA A 86 10.11 2.37 6.46
CA ALA A 86 8.92 3.00 7.01
C ALA A 86 8.70 2.55 8.48
N GLN A 87 8.95 3.46 9.42
CA GLN A 87 8.78 3.25 10.85
C GLN A 87 8.11 4.46 11.51
N LEU A 88 7.09 4.19 12.32
CA LEU A 88 6.43 5.16 13.18
C LEU A 88 6.88 4.92 14.62
N LYS A 89 7.14 6.01 15.34
CA LYS A 89 7.46 5.97 16.76
C LYS A 89 6.20 6.04 17.61
N ALA A 90 6.22 5.41 18.78
CA ALA A 90 5.11 5.38 19.75
C ALA A 90 4.52 6.76 20.02
N ASN A 91 5.38 7.77 20.18
CA ASN A 91 4.93 9.14 20.43
C ASN A 91 4.22 9.78 19.22
N ALA A 92 4.50 9.33 17.99
CA ALA A 92 3.78 9.77 16.81
C ALA A 92 2.42 9.08 16.70
N VAL A 93 2.36 7.79 17.04
CA VAL A 93 1.10 7.04 17.14
C VAL A 93 0.19 7.64 18.23
N ALA A 94 0.77 8.03 19.37
CA ALA A 94 0.05 8.74 20.43
C ALA A 94 -0.51 10.11 20.00
N LEU A 95 0.16 10.79 19.05
CA LEU A 95 -0.36 12.04 18.47
C LEU A 95 -1.58 11.79 17.58
N LEU A 96 -1.64 10.65 16.88
CA LEU A 96 -2.82 10.26 16.08
C LEU A 96 -4.03 10.03 16.97
N ALA A 97 -3.83 9.33 18.10
CA ALA A 97 -4.84 9.03 19.11
C ALA A 97 -5.30 10.26 19.93
N GLY A 98 -4.69 11.43 19.70
CA GLY A 98 -4.98 12.65 20.42
C GLY A 98 -6.39 13.20 20.16
N ARG A 99 -6.76 14.24 20.92
CA ARG A 99 -8.12 14.81 20.98
C ARG A 99 -8.73 15.26 19.65
N ASP A 100 -7.92 15.44 18.62
CA ASP A 100 -8.35 15.94 17.31
C ASP A 100 -8.53 14.84 16.26
N GLY A 101 -8.30 13.55 16.60
CA GLY A 101 -8.58 12.40 15.72
C GLY A 101 -7.89 12.50 14.36
N GLY A 102 -6.63 12.08 14.29
CA GLY A 102 -5.82 12.26 13.08
C GLY A 102 -5.75 11.02 12.20
N THR A 103 -5.95 11.18 10.90
CA THR A 103 -5.55 10.16 9.91
C THR A 103 -4.12 10.41 9.45
N LEU A 104 -3.30 9.37 9.41
CA LEU A 104 -1.98 9.41 8.79
C LEU A 104 -1.94 8.53 7.55
N THR A 105 -1.58 9.15 6.43
CA THR A 105 -1.32 8.45 5.17
C THR A 105 0.17 8.39 4.93
N VAL A 106 0.73 7.19 4.84
CA VAL A 106 2.14 6.94 4.48
C VAL A 106 2.19 6.35 3.08
N VAL A 107 2.70 7.11 2.13
CA VAL A 107 2.81 6.71 0.73
C VAL A 107 4.20 6.16 0.45
N THR A 108 4.27 4.94 -0.07
CA THR A 108 5.51 4.36 -0.58
C THR A 108 5.38 4.11 -2.08
N LYS A 109 6.48 3.70 -2.73
CA LYS A 109 6.39 3.25 -4.13
C LYS A 109 5.47 2.04 -4.32
N ARG A 110 5.30 1.22 -3.27
CA ARG A 110 4.67 -0.11 -3.32
C ARG A 110 3.21 -0.14 -2.88
N TYR A 111 2.93 0.59 -1.82
CA TYR A 111 1.63 0.68 -1.17
C TYR A 111 1.46 2.03 -0.50
N THR A 112 0.23 2.33 -0.15
CA THR A 112 -0.14 3.39 0.79
C THR A 112 -0.62 2.74 2.08
N ALA A 113 -0.08 3.13 3.23
CA ALA A 113 -0.57 2.71 4.52
C ALA A 113 -1.38 3.85 5.14
N VAL A 114 -2.58 3.56 5.61
CA VAL A 114 -3.47 4.52 6.28
C VAL A 114 -3.67 4.06 7.72
N ILE A 115 -3.52 4.99 8.66
CA ILE A 115 -3.76 4.76 10.08
C ILE A 115 -4.76 5.79 10.55
N ASP A 116 -5.90 5.30 11.04
CA ASP A 116 -6.88 6.12 11.74
C ASP A 116 -6.51 6.23 13.22
N GLY A 117 -6.38 7.45 13.72
CA GLY A 117 -6.12 7.76 15.11
C GLY A 117 -7.17 7.18 16.07
N ASP A 118 -8.42 7.07 15.63
CA ASP A 118 -9.52 6.49 16.43
C ASP A 118 -9.36 4.98 16.64
N SER A 119 -8.58 4.31 15.78
CA SER A 119 -8.27 2.88 15.93
C SER A 119 -7.16 2.60 16.94
N VAL A 120 -6.45 3.63 17.42
CA VAL A 120 -5.30 3.47 18.32
C VAL A 120 -5.77 3.08 19.72
N THR A 121 -5.45 1.86 20.11
CA THR A 121 -5.70 1.30 21.45
C THR A 121 -4.46 1.34 22.34
N ASP A 122 -3.27 1.23 21.75
CA ASP A 122 -1.99 1.27 22.45
C ASP A 122 -0.90 1.89 21.55
N ALA A 123 -0.33 3.01 22.01
CA ALA A 123 0.66 3.75 21.24
C ALA A 123 2.06 3.14 21.41
N LYS A 124 2.53 2.43 20.38
CA LYS A 124 3.84 1.76 20.35
C LYS A 124 4.62 2.07 19.07
N ASP A 125 5.90 1.69 19.03
CA ASP A 125 6.69 1.76 17.80
C ASP A 125 6.11 0.75 16.77
N ILE A 126 5.87 1.22 15.54
CA ILE A 126 5.30 0.41 14.46
C ILE A 126 6.24 0.45 13.25
N SER A 127 6.61 -0.71 12.72
CA SER A 127 7.25 -0.83 11.42
C SER A 127 6.21 -1.14 10.35
N LEU A 128 6.03 -0.18 9.45
CA LEU A 128 5.21 -0.32 8.26
C LEU A 128 6.01 -0.89 7.09
N ALA A 129 7.24 -1.35 7.29
CA ALA A 129 8.06 -1.89 6.21
C ALA A 129 7.50 -3.24 5.76
N VAL A 130 6.87 -3.26 4.57
CA VAL A 130 6.23 -4.46 4.00
C VAL A 130 7.01 -4.95 2.80
N LYS A 131 7.50 -6.19 2.89
CA LYS A 131 8.06 -6.92 1.75
C LYS A 131 6.93 -7.64 1.03
N MET A 132 6.81 -7.39 -0.27
CA MET A 132 5.85 -8.04 -1.16
C MET A 132 6.58 -9.00 -2.09
N THR A 133 6.11 -10.24 -2.17
CA THR A 133 6.69 -11.28 -3.04
C THR A 133 5.60 -12.05 -3.76
N LYS A 134 5.78 -12.29 -5.06
CA LYS A 134 4.96 -13.21 -5.85
C LYS A 134 5.27 -14.65 -5.47
N SER A 135 4.23 -15.46 -5.26
CA SER A 135 4.31 -16.92 -5.26
C SER A 135 3.80 -17.42 -6.61
N THR A 136 4.71 -17.78 -7.51
CA THR A 136 4.39 -18.24 -8.86
C THR A 136 3.69 -19.60 -8.89
N GLU A 137 3.92 -20.44 -7.88
CA GLU A 137 3.38 -21.80 -7.84
C GLU A 137 1.91 -21.86 -7.41
N GLN A 138 1.39 -20.78 -6.82
CA GLN A 138 0.07 -20.76 -6.18
C GLN A 138 -0.81 -19.58 -6.61
N GLY A 139 -0.38 -18.77 -7.58
CA GLY A 139 -1.13 -17.58 -8.00
C GLY A 139 -1.39 -16.64 -6.82
N ALA A 140 -0.38 -16.40 -5.97
CA ALA A 140 -0.56 -15.70 -4.71
C ALA A 140 0.43 -14.54 -4.53
N MET A 141 0.00 -13.52 -3.79
CA MET A 141 0.86 -12.46 -3.27
C MET A 141 1.11 -12.70 -1.79
N ILE A 142 2.37 -12.64 -1.37
CA ILE A 142 2.75 -12.73 0.04
C ILE A 142 3.22 -11.35 0.50
N LEU A 143 2.61 -10.86 1.57
CA LEU A 143 3.03 -9.68 2.31
C LEU A 143 3.73 -10.14 3.58
N ARG A 144 4.91 -9.59 3.86
CA ARG A 144 5.62 -9.83 5.11
C ARG A 144 6.06 -8.51 5.71
N THR A 145 5.52 -8.19 6.86
CA THR A 145 5.95 -7.01 7.64
C THR A 145 7.28 -7.32 8.32
N ALA A 146 8.13 -6.31 8.48
CA ALA A 146 9.38 -6.45 9.23
C ALA A 146 9.12 -6.70 10.74
N GLN A 147 8.11 -6.04 11.29
CA GLN A 147 7.63 -6.27 12.66
C GLN A 147 6.73 -7.51 12.74
N GLN A 148 6.77 -8.19 13.88
CA GLN A 148 5.81 -9.21 14.30
C GLN A 148 5.01 -8.68 15.50
N GLY A 149 3.84 -9.26 15.76
CA GLY A 149 2.99 -8.89 16.88
C GLY A 149 2.13 -7.65 16.65
N GLU A 150 1.30 -7.31 17.63
CA GLU A 150 0.26 -6.28 17.51
C GLU A 150 0.82 -4.88 17.27
N PHE A 151 0.16 -4.12 16.42
CA PHE A 151 0.46 -2.70 16.18
C PHE A 151 -0.16 -1.76 17.21
N GLY A 152 -1.22 -2.19 17.92
CA GLY A 152 -1.98 -1.32 18.84
C GLY A 152 -2.85 -0.28 18.12
N CYS A 153 -3.06 -0.47 16.81
CA CYS A 153 -3.99 0.26 15.97
C CYS A 153 -4.31 -0.59 14.73
N THR A 154 -5.29 -0.15 13.94
CA THR A 154 -5.53 -0.73 12.61
C THR A 154 -4.73 0.03 11.56
N VAL A 155 -4.06 -0.71 10.69
CA VAL A 155 -3.33 -0.19 9.53
C VAL A 155 -3.98 -0.73 8.27
N GLU A 156 -4.55 0.14 7.45
CA GLU A 156 -5.06 -0.24 6.13
C GLU A 156 -3.95 -0.11 5.10
N LEU A 157 -3.59 -1.22 4.47
CA LEU A 157 -2.57 -1.28 3.44
C LEU A 157 -3.23 -1.33 2.06
N HIS A 158 -3.08 -0.27 1.29
CA HIS A 158 -3.56 -0.15 -0.08
C HIS A 158 -2.44 -0.55 -1.04
N ILE A 159 -2.57 -1.71 -1.68
CA ILE A 159 -1.56 -2.30 -2.55
C ILE A 159 -1.88 -1.93 -3.99
N SER A 160 -0.95 -1.25 -4.63
CA SER A 160 -1.16 -0.78 -6.00
C SER A 160 -1.29 -1.93 -7.01
N ALA A 161 -2.24 -1.79 -7.95
CA ALA A 161 -2.50 -2.72 -9.05
C ALA A 161 -1.26 -3.19 -9.81
N LYS A 162 -0.24 -2.32 -9.94
CA LYS A 162 1.03 -2.67 -10.61
C LYS A 162 1.82 -3.78 -9.92
N TYR A 163 1.54 -4.10 -8.65
CA TYR A 163 2.25 -5.15 -7.90
C TYR A 163 1.51 -6.47 -7.85
N TYR A 164 0.18 -6.48 -7.76
CA TYR A 164 -0.57 -7.75 -7.70
C TYR A 164 -1.05 -8.23 -9.06
N SER A 165 -1.15 -7.37 -10.08
CA SER A 165 -1.49 -7.80 -11.45
C SER A 165 -0.48 -8.80 -12.02
N GLN A 166 0.76 -8.78 -11.54
CA GLN A 166 1.81 -9.72 -11.93
C GLN A 166 1.69 -11.08 -11.21
N CYS A 167 0.85 -11.18 -10.18
CA CYS A 167 0.75 -12.38 -9.34
C CYS A 167 -0.22 -13.44 -9.88
N GLU A 168 -0.96 -13.16 -10.96
CA GLU A 168 -1.94 -14.08 -11.56
C GLU A 168 -3.03 -14.53 -10.56
N ILE A 169 -3.37 -13.65 -9.62
CA ILE A 169 -4.43 -13.88 -8.63
C ILE A 169 -5.78 -13.71 -9.33
N ASP A 170 -6.72 -14.64 -9.11
CA ASP A 170 -8.11 -14.44 -9.51
C ASP A 170 -8.83 -13.53 -8.51
N LEU A 171 -8.83 -12.23 -8.81
CA LEU A 171 -9.39 -11.19 -7.95
C LEU A 171 -10.89 -11.36 -7.67
N GLY A 172 -11.63 -12.11 -8.50
CA GLY A 172 -13.06 -12.35 -8.30
C GLY A 172 -13.37 -13.32 -7.16
N SER A 173 -12.39 -14.14 -6.77
CA SER A 173 -12.51 -15.14 -5.69
C SER A 173 -11.40 -15.03 -4.65
N ALA A 174 -10.54 -14.01 -4.76
CA ALA A 174 -9.38 -13.87 -3.89
C ALA A 174 -9.77 -13.59 -2.45
N HIS A 175 -9.04 -14.21 -1.52
CA HIS A 175 -9.16 -14.01 -0.08
C HIS A 175 -7.84 -13.53 0.51
N VAL A 176 -7.93 -12.90 1.68
CA VAL A 176 -6.77 -12.53 2.49
C VAL A 176 -6.63 -13.51 3.65
N TYR A 177 -5.45 -14.09 3.80
CA TYR A 177 -5.12 -15.02 4.87
C TYR A 177 -3.99 -14.46 5.73
N TYR A 178 -4.18 -14.42 7.05
CA TYR A 178 -3.12 -14.13 8.01
C TYR A 178 -2.48 -15.42 8.54
N VAL A 179 -1.16 -15.45 8.59
CA VAL A 179 -0.40 -16.53 9.21
C VAL A 179 0.21 -16.01 10.50
N ASP A 180 -0.28 -16.53 11.64
CA ASP A 180 0.19 -16.13 12.96
C ASP A 180 1.58 -16.71 13.30
N GLU A 181 2.13 -16.33 14.45
CA GLU A 181 3.43 -16.80 14.93
C GLU A 181 3.49 -18.32 15.16
N ASN A 182 2.35 -18.95 15.41
CA ASN A 182 2.19 -20.39 15.61
C ASN A 182 1.96 -21.16 14.29
N LYS A 183 2.00 -20.47 13.15
CA LYS A 183 1.72 -20.98 11.80
C LYS A 183 0.28 -21.40 11.56
N ASN A 184 -0.66 -20.92 12.38
CA ASN A 184 -2.08 -21.06 12.07
C ASN A 184 -2.44 -20.10 10.95
N VAL A 185 -3.31 -20.57 10.04
CA VAL A 185 -3.83 -19.76 8.95
C VAL A 185 -5.24 -19.31 9.33
N VAL A 186 -5.45 -18.00 9.33
CA VAL A 186 -6.73 -17.36 9.59
C VAL A 186 -7.22 -16.71 8.31
N ASP A 187 -8.39 -17.12 7.84
CA ASP A 187 -9.08 -16.45 6.73
C ASP A 187 -9.67 -15.13 7.22
N MET A 188 -9.24 -14.03 6.63
CA MET A 188 -9.69 -12.68 6.95
C MET A 188 -10.86 -12.22 6.06
N GLY A 189 -11.27 -13.04 5.10
CA GLY A 189 -12.35 -12.75 4.16
C GLY A 189 -11.86 -12.43 2.75
N ALA A 190 -12.83 -12.07 1.91
CA ALA A 190 -12.59 -11.69 0.53
C ALA A 190 -11.72 -10.43 0.44
N VAL A 191 -10.95 -10.32 -0.65
CA VAL A 191 -10.19 -9.12 -0.96
C VAL A 191 -11.13 -7.94 -1.18
N GLU A 192 -10.84 -6.84 -0.48
CA GLU A 192 -11.52 -5.56 -0.68
C GLU A 192 -10.69 -4.66 -1.61
N PHE A 193 -11.39 -3.75 -2.29
CA PHE A 193 -10.78 -2.80 -3.21
C PHE A 193 -11.19 -1.38 -2.83
N ASP A 194 -10.24 -0.44 -2.92
CA ASP A 194 -10.56 0.98 -2.85
C ASP A 194 -11.09 1.52 -4.20
N ASN A 195 -11.46 2.79 -4.22
CA ASN A 195 -12.01 3.44 -5.42
C ASN A 195 -11.02 3.52 -6.60
N ASP A 196 -9.72 3.41 -6.32
CA ASP A 196 -8.66 3.39 -7.33
C ASP A 196 -8.36 1.96 -7.83
N GLY A 197 -9.10 0.98 -7.30
CA GLY A 197 -8.94 -0.44 -7.60
C GLY A 197 -7.74 -1.07 -6.92
N ASN A 198 -7.12 -0.44 -5.91
CA ASN A 198 -6.04 -1.06 -5.14
C ASN A 198 -6.64 -2.08 -4.16
N ILE A 199 -5.90 -3.17 -3.89
CA ILE A 199 -6.29 -4.12 -2.85
C ILE A 199 -6.11 -3.46 -1.48
N VAL A 200 -7.11 -3.57 -0.62
CA VAL A 200 -7.07 -3.11 0.77
C VAL A 200 -6.86 -4.30 1.70
N VAL A 201 -5.84 -4.21 2.56
CA VAL A 201 -5.57 -5.19 3.61
C VAL A 201 -5.53 -4.49 4.96
N SER A 202 -6.52 -4.76 5.81
CA SER A 202 -6.58 -4.19 7.17
C SER A 202 -5.81 -5.08 8.15
N MET A 203 -4.79 -4.51 8.79
CA MET A 203 -3.85 -5.23 9.66
C MET A 203 -3.85 -4.62 11.07
N ASN A 204 -4.06 -5.46 12.09
CA ASN A 204 -3.92 -5.05 13.50
C ASN A 204 -2.60 -5.54 14.12
N ALA A 205 -1.88 -6.40 13.40
CA ALA A 205 -0.62 -6.99 13.80
C ALA A 205 0.31 -7.17 12.60
N GLY A 206 1.61 -7.14 12.87
CA GLY A 206 2.62 -7.58 11.94
C GLY A 206 2.62 -9.11 11.80
N GLY A 207 3.05 -9.58 10.65
CA GLY A 207 3.21 -10.99 10.36
C GLY A 207 3.31 -11.26 8.86
N LYS A 208 2.76 -12.41 8.47
CA LYS A 208 2.67 -12.83 7.07
C LYS A 208 1.21 -12.82 6.65
N PHE A 209 0.92 -12.14 5.54
CA PHE A 209 -0.38 -12.17 4.88
C PHE A 209 -0.22 -12.80 3.50
N ILE A 210 -1.23 -13.53 3.06
CA ILE A 210 -1.29 -14.20 1.75
C ILE A 210 -2.59 -13.77 1.07
N ILE A 211 -2.48 -13.29 -0.15
CA ILE A 211 -3.62 -12.96 -1.01
C ILE A 211 -3.64 -13.98 -2.14
N MET A 212 -4.71 -14.76 -2.26
CA MET A 212 -4.89 -15.78 -3.30
C MET A 212 -6.35 -16.10 -3.56
#